data_AF-A0A496A7G0-F1
#
_entry.id   AF-A0A496A7G0-F1
#
_cell.length_a   1.000
_cell.length_b   1.000
_cell.length_c   1.000
_cell.angle_alpha   90.00
_cell.angle_beta   90.00
_cell.angle_gamma   90.00
#
_symmetry.space_group_name_H-M   'P 1'
#
loop_
_entity.id
_entity.type
_entity.pdbx_description
1 polymer ?
#
loop_
_entity_poly.entity_id
_entity_poly.type
_entity_poly.pdbx_seq_one_letter_code
_entity_poly.pdbx_strand_id
1 'polypeptide(L)'
;MKNQQLELGFSNNSSLELELTGNPWTDFGIISFCAELRSTPFSCQLVLTPHKATLTMDVANLEKFEEWLNQRFLYKWNQLYWLSRGAKILGRGRASLSYDDGFVDRDKSQMQTTEEDRAEIKEKWKNSNIRDTMPLTQLRSNFIGINGNADKFRTEQQTNIREFIANWQNPTGKKVCEMSGRTTAKPKKLLQVVNPFATKHHNTRVRGAHSSSTNPTIGQLYYLISLCATLDKDIPFSVNTAKRTTRLILPDVQNLDLLAKVYARLKDNLKDLDQPNELWTFTNLRTMFGSTNRYSLAISLFHNIFYEFSPSDDEESEDEWDFSPLVEQTTESVRQLTRWVIIPFTKGQNVIFQNFHTVEMDTRLYDYIKPIDFDPRPIKLVPDILVRMSSRTPDGENAIGQLSQAIATSMPSLMKAALFNLWKHQDAVLVSPQRGAPHPVRLLSTFITHFLEVNQVLDKELREDLRAIGTTIGTIFYKDVTLISKLFNVSSVNAFRDTLNVVMFRLYKFSTGEDAKKAVPVKQERIDHILNELTDGNCKEIAETLSTYVCLNAYNAKVFESKSDNGGN
;
A
#
# COMPACT_ATOMS: atom_id res chain seq x y z
N MET A 1 59.72 -21.98 36.89
CA MET A 1 58.63 -22.64 36.14
C MET A 1 57.43 -21.71 36.14
N LYS A 2 56.76 -21.62 35.00
CA LYS A 2 55.86 -20.54 34.56
C LYS A 2 54.61 -20.37 35.44
N ASN A 3 54.35 -19.13 35.86
CA ASN A 3 53.00 -18.67 36.21
C ASN A 3 52.21 -18.47 34.91
N GLN A 4 51.22 -19.33 34.65
CA GLN A 4 50.16 -19.03 33.69
C GLN A 4 49.19 -18.06 34.36
N GLN A 5 49.32 -16.77 34.04
CA GLN A 5 48.22 -15.82 34.21
C GLN A 5 47.14 -16.19 33.20
N LEU A 6 46.00 -16.67 33.72
CA LEU A 6 44.74 -16.67 33.01
C LEU A 6 44.40 -15.22 32.65
N GLU A 7 44.60 -14.85 31.39
CA GLU A 7 43.96 -13.69 30.78
C GLU A 7 42.45 -13.96 30.74
N LEU A 8 41.77 -13.61 31.84
CA LEU A 8 40.33 -13.34 31.80
C LEU A 8 40.15 -12.07 30.97
N GLY A 9 39.98 -12.24 29.67
CA GLY A 9 39.55 -11.18 28.78
C GLY A 9 38.18 -10.67 29.23
N PHE A 10 38.15 -9.59 29.99
CA PHE A 10 36.94 -8.79 30.20
C PHE A 10 36.50 -8.29 28.82
N SER A 11 35.42 -8.86 28.28
CA SER A 11 34.81 -8.27 27.09
C SER A 11 34.21 -6.92 27.48
N ASN A 12 34.83 -5.82 27.04
CA ASN A 12 34.30 -4.46 27.19
C ASN A 12 33.12 -4.21 26.24
N ASN A 13 32.10 -5.08 26.30
CA ASN A 13 30.94 -5.02 25.42
C ASN A 13 29.79 -4.30 26.12
N SER A 14 29.17 -3.35 25.41
CA SER A 14 27.90 -2.73 25.81
C SER A 14 26.76 -3.37 25.03
N SER A 15 25.63 -3.63 25.72
CA SER A 15 24.43 -4.21 25.12
C SER A 15 23.27 -3.23 25.16
N LEU A 16 22.63 -3.03 24.00
CA LEU A 16 21.41 -2.24 23.84
C LEU A 16 20.27 -3.20 23.52
N GLU A 17 19.22 -3.16 24.33
CA GLU A 17 17.98 -3.87 24.04
C GLU A 17 16.91 -2.88 23.56
N LEU A 18 16.24 -3.17 22.45
CA LEU A 18 15.09 -2.43 21.92
C LEU A 18 13.90 -3.37 21.90
N GLU A 19 12.85 -3.06 22.65
CA GLU A 19 11.65 -3.91 22.77
C GLU A 19 10.53 -3.42 21.86
N LEU A 20 9.69 -4.35 21.41
CA LEU A 20 8.44 -4.05 20.71
C LEU A 20 7.59 -3.12 21.58
N THR A 21 7.25 -1.94 21.05
CA THR A 21 6.62 -0.86 21.83
C THR A 21 5.10 -0.86 21.75
N GLY A 22 4.53 -1.53 20.74
CA GLY A 22 3.12 -1.37 20.43
C GLY A 22 2.84 -0.22 19.46
N ASN A 23 3.78 0.70 19.24
CA ASN A 23 3.62 1.83 18.34
C ASN A 23 4.23 1.48 16.97
N PRO A 24 3.43 1.34 15.89
CA PRO A 24 3.95 0.91 14.58
C PRO A 24 5.05 1.81 14.01
N TRP A 25 5.06 3.10 14.35
CA TRP A 25 6.10 4.03 13.90
C TRP A 25 7.44 3.73 14.57
N THR A 26 7.42 3.56 15.89
CA THR A 26 8.63 3.28 16.66
C THR A 26 9.13 1.87 16.39
N ASP A 27 8.23 0.89 16.25
CA ASP A 27 8.58 -0.50 15.89
C ASP A 27 9.25 -0.56 14.50
N PHE A 28 8.74 0.18 13.51
CA PHE A 28 9.39 0.34 12.21
C PHE A 28 10.77 1.01 12.34
N GLY A 29 10.89 1.98 13.24
CA GLY A 29 12.15 2.65 13.58
C GLY A 29 13.20 1.70 14.15
N ILE A 30 12.80 0.71 14.97
CA ILE A 30 13.72 -0.31 15.51
C ILE A 30 14.31 -1.11 14.34
N ILE A 31 13.47 -1.55 13.42
CA ILE A 31 13.89 -2.34 12.26
C ILE A 31 14.76 -1.54 11.29
N SER A 32 14.37 -0.30 11.01
CA SER A 32 15.17 0.65 10.23
C SER A 32 16.57 0.82 10.82
N PHE A 33 16.66 1.06 12.13
CA PHE A 33 17.93 1.18 12.84
C PHE A 33 18.76 -0.12 12.76
N CYS A 34 18.14 -1.27 13.00
CA CYS A 34 18.79 -2.57 12.90
C CYS A 34 19.33 -2.84 11.48
N ALA A 35 18.57 -2.48 10.44
CA ALA A 35 18.98 -2.63 9.06
C ALA A 35 20.20 -1.76 8.72
N GLU A 36 20.26 -0.54 9.24
CA GLU A 36 21.43 0.35 9.09
C GLU A 36 22.67 -0.22 9.77
N LEU A 37 22.51 -0.81 10.95
CA LEU A 37 23.62 -1.41 11.69
C LEU A 37 24.21 -2.65 11.01
N ARG A 38 23.46 -3.37 10.18
CA ARG A 38 24.01 -4.49 9.40
C ARG A 38 25.05 -4.06 8.37
N SER A 39 25.05 -2.79 7.98
CA SER A 39 26.02 -2.20 7.02
C SER A 39 27.05 -1.30 7.70
N THR A 40 27.19 -1.41 9.02
CA THR A 40 28.08 -0.55 9.80
C THR A 40 29.54 -1.02 9.69
N PRO A 41 30.53 -0.11 9.73
CA PRO A 41 31.95 -0.50 9.74
C PRO A 41 32.42 -1.07 11.07
N PHE A 42 31.59 -1.03 12.13
CA PHE A 42 31.91 -1.52 13.45
C PHE A 42 31.52 -2.99 13.63
N SER A 43 32.27 -3.72 14.46
CA SER A 43 31.89 -5.08 14.86
C SER A 43 30.69 -5.03 15.80
N CYS A 44 29.50 -5.29 15.25
CA CYS A 44 28.23 -5.26 15.96
C CYS A 44 27.55 -6.64 15.84
N GLN A 45 27.20 -7.24 16.97
CA GLN A 45 26.35 -8.43 16.98
C GLN A 45 24.90 -8.00 17.16
N LEU A 46 24.05 -8.32 16.19
CA LEU A 46 22.62 -8.06 16.22
C LEU A 46 21.83 -9.36 16.31
N VAL A 47 21.03 -9.51 17.37
CA VAL A 47 20.10 -10.62 17.54
C VAL A 47 18.68 -10.08 17.52
N LEU A 48 17.85 -10.58 16.61
CA LEU A 48 16.45 -10.20 16.48
C LEU A 48 15.55 -11.35 16.89
N THR A 49 14.54 -11.04 17.71
CA THR A 49 13.48 -11.97 18.12
C THR A 49 12.12 -11.32 17.85
N PRO A 50 10.99 -12.05 17.95
CA PRO A 50 9.67 -11.45 17.78
C PRO A 50 9.38 -10.23 18.68
N HIS A 51 9.99 -10.16 19.86
CA HIS A 51 9.65 -9.14 20.87
C HIS A 51 10.77 -8.12 21.14
N LYS A 52 12.01 -8.41 20.74
CA LYS A 52 13.15 -7.51 20.98
C LYS A 52 14.26 -7.66 19.96
N ALA A 53 15.01 -6.57 19.77
CA ALA A 53 16.31 -6.53 19.12
C ALA A 53 17.39 -6.26 20.18
N THR A 54 18.43 -7.09 20.20
CA THR A 54 19.60 -6.94 21.07
C THR A 54 20.81 -6.63 20.21
N LEU A 55 21.47 -5.51 20.49
CA LEU A 55 22.69 -5.07 19.85
C LEU A 55 23.83 -5.10 20.85
N THR A 56 24.92 -5.78 20.52
CA THR A 56 26.14 -5.83 21.34
C THR A 56 27.31 -5.27 20.55
N MET A 57 28.03 -4.31 21.13
CA MET A 57 29.17 -3.62 20.52
C MET A 57 30.25 -3.32 21.57
N ASP A 58 31.51 -3.32 21.13
CA ASP A 58 32.66 -2.89 21.95
C ASP A 58 32.57 -1.41 22.34
N VAL A 59 32.70 -1.12 23.64
CA VAL A 59 32.68 0.22 24.25
C VAL A 59 33.77 1.12 23.67
N ALA A 60 34.92 0.58 23.28
CA ALA A 60 36.02 1.35 22.69
C ALA A 60 35.65 2.03 21.36
N ASN A 61 34.61 1.55 20.68
CA ASN A 61 34.14 2.10 19.41
C ASN A 61 33.03 3.15 19.56
N LEU A 62 32.53 3.42 20.76
CA LEU A 62 31.32 4.24 20.95
C LEU A 62 31.46 5.69 20.49
N GLU A 63 32.62 6.34 20.67
CA GLU A 63 32.85 7.71 20.21
C GLU A 63 32.86 7.81 18.68
N LYS A 64 33.59 6.90 18.02
CA LYS A 64 33.60 6.79 16.55
C LYS A 64 32.21 6.42 16.02
N PHE A 65 31.47 5.62 16.76
CA PHE A 65 30.10 5.25 16.43
C PHE A 65 29.13 6.44 16.58
N GLU A 66 29.30 7.30 17.59
CA GLU A 66 28.56 8.57 17.71
C GLU A 66 28.80 9.46 16.48
N GLU A 67 30.05 9.62 16.05
CA GLU A 67 30.38 10.39 14.84
C GLU A 67 29.75 9.79 13.59
N TRP A 68 29.86 8.47 13.42
CA TRP A 68 29.25 7.75 12.30
C TRP A 68 27.72 7.89 12.29
N LEU A 69 27.06 7.79 13.44
CA LEU A 69 25.61 8.00 13.55
C LEU A 69 25.23 9.43 13.15
N ASN A 70 25.99 10.43 13.57
CA ASN A 70 25.76 11.83 13.17
C ASN A 70 25.83 11.98 11.65
N GLN A 71 26.88 11.45 11.01
CA GLN A 71 27.00 11.50 9.55
C GLN A 71 25.86 10.75 8.86
N ARG A 72 25.45 9.59 9.40
CA ARG A 72 24.38 8.79 8.82
C ARG A 72 23.01 9.47 8.89
N PHE A 73 22.69 10.09 10.02
CA PHE A 73 21.47 10.87 10.18
C PHE A 73 21.44 12.12 9.30
N LEU A 74 22.58 12.79 9.12
CA LEU A 74 22.72 13.91 8.18
C LEU A 74 22.47 13.45 6.73
N TYR A 75 23.07 12.33 6.34
CA TYR A 75 22.84 11.73 5.03
C TYR A 75 21.35 11.41 4.80
N LYS A 76 20.69 10.76 5.76
CA LYS A 76 19.26 10.43 5.70
C LYS A 76 18.38 11.69 5.66
N TRP A 77 18.74 12.74 6.38
CA TRP A 77 18.06 14.03 6.29
C TRP A 77 18.15 14.63 4.89
N ASN A 78 19.33 14.57 4.26
CA ASN A 78 19.50 15.09 2.90
C ASN A 78 18.70 14.29 1.85
N GLN A 79 18.41 13.01 2.10
CA GLN A 79 17.51 12.20 1.27
C GLN A 79 16.04 12.63 1.33
N LEU A 80 15.67 13.56 2.22
CA LEU A 80 14.35 14.19 2.20
C LEU A 80 14.18 15.17 1.04
N TYR A 81 15.27 15.62 0.43
CA TYR A 81 15.25 16.51 -0.73
C TYR A 81 15.58 15.67 -1.97
N TRP A 82 14.54 15.36 -2.73
CA TRP A 82 14.65 14.70 -4.03
C TRP A 82 15.07 15.71 -5.09
N LEU A 83 15.63 15.21 -6.19
CA LEU A 83 15.78 16.03 -7.40
C LEU A 83 14.41 16.40 -7.96
N SER A 84 14.24 17.67 -8.34
CA SER A 84 13.01 18.12 -8.98
C SER A 84 12.85 17.44 -10.34
N ARG A 85 11.60 17.28 -10.81
CA ARG A 85 11.34 16.67 -12.12
C ARG A 85 12.09 17.36 -13.26
N GLY A 86 12.15 18.70 -13.25
CA GLY A 86 12.91 19.45 -14.24
C GLY A 86 14.41 19.18 -14.16
N ALA A 87 14.97 19.11 -12.94
CA ALA A 87 16.38 18.76 -12.75
C ALA A 87 16.69 17.36 -13.31
N LYS A 88 15.80 16.38 -13.09
CA LYS A 88 15.95 15.02 -13.64
C LYS A 88 15.88 14.98 -15.16
N ILE A 89 14.92 15.70 -15.75
CA ILE A 89 14.77 15.80 -17.22
C ILE A 89 16.07 16.32 -17.84
N LEU A 90 16.66 17.35 -17.26
CA LEU A 90 17.91 17.97 -17.72
C LEU A 90 19.18 17.20 -17.28
N GLY A 91 19.04 15.96 -16.80
CA GLY A 91 20.17 15.11 -16.39
C GLY A 91 21.00 15.67 -15.21
N ARG A 92 20.44 16.55 -14.38
CA ARG A 92 21.14 17.12 -13.21
C ARG A 92 21.16 16.10 -12.07
N GLY A 93 22.34 15.93 -11.47
CA GLY A 93 22.55 15.03 -10.33
C GLY A 93 22.57 15.75 -8.98
N ARG A 94 22.68 14.98 -7.89
CA ARG A 94 22.82 15.53 -6.53
C ARG A 94 24.08 16.38 -6.32
N ALA A 95 25.08 16.24 -7.19
CA ALA A 95 26.29 17.07 -7.22
C ALA A 95 26.01 18.53 -7.59
N SER A 96 24.87 18.81 -8.23
CA SER A 96 24.43 20.18 -8.55
C SER A 96 23.73 20.89 -7.39
N LEU A 97 23.50 20.20 -6.27
CA LEU A 97 22.85 20.78 -5.10
C LEU A 97 23.84 21.62 -4.29
N SER A 98 23.34 22.69 -3.67
CA SER A 98 24.10 23.49 -2.72
C SER A 98 23.91 22.95 -1.31
N TYR A 99 24.98 22.99 -0.51
CA TYR A 99 24.98 22.52 0.88
C TYR A 99 25.51 23.62 1.81
N ASP A 100 24.89 23.75 2.98
CA ASP A 100 25.34 24.59 4.09
C ASP A 100 25.52 23.71 5.33
N ASP A 101 26.75 23.63 5.86
CA ASP A 101 27.11 22.75 6.98
C ASP A 101 26.68 21.28 6.75
N GLY A 102 26.83 20.83 5.50
CA GLY A 102 26.43 19.50 5.06
C GLY A 102 24.93 19.30 4.85
N PHE A 103 24.05 20.27 5.13
CA PHE A 103 22.62 20.20 4.85
C PHE A 103 22.28 20.77 3.48
N VAL A 104 21.33 20.19 2.76
CA VAL A 104 20.83 20.76 1.48
C VAL A 104 20.23 22.16 1.71
N ASP A 105 20.82 23.17 1.06
CA ASP A 105 20.34 24.55 1.05
C ASP A 105 19.34 24.71 -0.11
N ARG A 106 18.04 24.75 0.21
CA ARG A 106 16.96 24.81 -0.79
C ARG A 106 16.93 26.12 -1.56
N ASP A 107 17.30 27.22 -0.91
CA ASP A 107 17.22 28.55 -1.48
C ASP A 107 18.36 28.77 -2.49
N LYS A 108 19.53 28.19 -2.21
CA LYS A 108 20.66 28.19 -3.16
C LYS A 108 20.63 27.06 -4.19
N SER A 109 19.91 25.96 -3.93
CA SER A 109 19.75 24.84 -4.87
C SER A 109 18.76 25.16 -5.99
N GLN A 110 19.10 26.15 -6.81
CA GLN A 110 18.32 26.64 -7.95
C GLN A 110 19.21 26.77 -9.18
N MET A 111 18.62 26.72 -10.36
CA MET A 111 19.34 26.95 -11.62
C MET A 111 18.61 27.98 -12.49
N GLN A 112 19.38 28.76 -13.23
CA GLN A 112 18.90 29.52 -14.38
C GLN A 112 18.59 28.53 -15.51
N THR A 113 17.49 28.72 -16.20
CA THR A 113 17.02 27.87 -17.30
C THR A 113 17.06 28.67 -18.60
N THR A 114 17.63 28.08 -19.65
CA THR A 114 17.65 28.67 -20.98
C THR A 114 16.31 28.45 -21.71
N GLU A 115 16.15 29.00 -22.92
CA GLU A 115 15.01 28.64 -23.76
C GLU A 115 15.03 27.16 -24.19
N GLU A 116 16.23 26.61 -24.46
CA GLU A 116 16.44 25.21 -24.80
C GLU A 116 16.05 24.27 -23.65
N ASP A 117 16.49 24.55 -22.42
CA ASP A 117 16.11 23.79 -21.22
C ASP A 117 14.58 23.74 -21.08
N ARG A 118 13.91 24.88 -21.30
CA ARG A 118 12.46 25.00 -21.18
C ARG A 118 11.73 24.27 -22.30
N ALA A 119 12.31 24.19 -23.50
CA ALA A 119 11.77 23.40 -24.60
C ALA A 119 11.82 21.90 -24.28
N GLU A 120 12.98 21.40 -23.82
CA GLU A 120 13.15 19.98 -23.45
C GLU A 120 12.20 19.57 -22.31
N ILE A 121 12.08 20.41 -21.28
CA ILE A 121 11.15 20.12 -20.18
C ILE A 121 9.70 20.07 -20.68
N LYS A 122 9.28 21.00 -21.54
CA LYS A 122 7.91 21.00 -22.08
C LYS A 122 7.59 19.79 -22.95
N GLU A 123 8.60 19.24 -23.62
CA GLU A 123 8.47 18.02 -24.42
C GLU A 123 8.17 16.81 -23.53
N LYS A 124 8.98 16.59 -22.48
CA LYS A 124 8.87 15.44 -21.56
C LYS A 124 7.86 15.63 -20.42
N TRP A 125 7.50 16.88 -20.11
CA TRP A 125 6.51 17.26 -19.11
C TRP A 125 5.53 18.29 -19.69
N LYS A 126 4.58 17.77 -20.46
CA LYS A 126 3.51 18.58 -21.07
C LYS A 126 2.79 19.42 -20.02
N ASN A 127 2.51 20.69 -20.37
CA ASN A 127 1.86 21.70 -19.52
C ASN A 127 2.68 22.16 -18.30
N SER A 128 4.01 21.93 -18.27
CA SER A 128 4.87 22.49 -17.24
C SER A 128 4.97 24.02 -17.35
N ASN A 129 4.85 24.72 -16.21
CA ASN A 129 5.14 26.16 -16.11
C ASN A 129 6.53 26.37 -15.51
N ILE A 130 7.56 26.33 -16.37
CA ILE A 130 8.96 26.55 -15.97
C ILE A 130 9.31 28.04 -16.09
N ARG A 131 9.79 28.63 -15.00
CA ARG A 131 10.28 30.02 -14.92
C ARG A 131 11.76 30.08 -15.27
N ASP A 132 12.30 31.27 -15.51
CA ASP A 132 13.74 31.50 -15.78
C ASP A 132 14.63 30.90 -14.69
N THR A 133 14.21 30.95 -13.42
CA THR A 133 14.86 30.24 -12.32
C THR A 133 13.99 29.08 -11.85
N MET A 134 14.58 27.89 -11.76
CA MET A 134 13.92 26.66 -11.34
C MET A 134 14.62 26.03 -10.13
N PRO A 135 13.87 25.52 -9.13
CA PRO A 135 14.47 24.75 -8.04
C PRO A 135 15.02 23.41 -8.54
N LEU A 136 16.22 23.05 -8.08
CA LEU A 136 16.81 21.73 -8.33
C LEU A 136 16.25 20.65 -7.40
N THR A 137 15.61 21.05 -6.30
CA THR A 137 15.08 20.14 -5.28
C THR A 137 13.56 20.14 -5.22
N GLN A 138 13.00 19.00 -4.82
CA GLN A 138 11.62 18.84 -4.39
C GLN A 138 11.62 18.11 -3.05
N LEU A 139 10.74 18.52 -2.14
CA LEU A 139 10.62 17.84 -0.85
C LEU A 139 9.94 16.47 -1.01
N ARG A 140 10.50 15.47 -0.35
CA ARG A 140 9.93 14.14 -0.21
C ARG A 140 8.52 14.18 0.39
N SER A 141 7.69 13.25 -0.08
CA SER A 141 6.31 13.03 0.38
C SER A 141 6.21 12.36 1.76
N ASN A 142 7.18 12.54 2.66
CA ASN A 142 7.02 12.16 4.08
C ASN A 142 6.28 13.28 4.85
N PHE A 143 6.13 13.20 6.17
CA PHE A 143 5.49 14.27 6.96
C PHE A 143 6.48 15.33 7.48
N ILE A 144 7.79 15.11 7.40
CA ILE A 144 8.79 16.11 7.82
C ILE A 144 9.34 16.94 6.64
N GLY A 145 10.17 17.95 6.92
CA GLY A 145 10.85 18.75 5.89
C GLY A 145 10.29 20.15 5.60
N ILE A 146 9.52 20.75 6.51
CA ILE A 146 9.33 22.22 6.51
C ILE A 146 10.59 22.90 7.08
N ASN A 147 10.86 24.15 6.69
CA ASN A 147 12.11 24.85 7.07
C ASN A 147 12.35 24.85 8.59
N GLY A 148 11.34 25.13 9.41
CA GLY A 148 11.50 25.09 10.88
C GLY A 148 11.86 23.72 11.45
N ASN A 149 11.50 22.62 10.77
CA ASN A 149 11.95 21.28 11.19
C ASN A 149 13.42 21.05 10.83
N ALA A 150 13.90 21.64 9.73
CA ALA A 150 15.30 21.54 9.30
C ALA A 150 16.23 22.28 10.27
N ASP A 151 15.89 23.51 10.64
CA ASP A 151 16.66 24.29 11.61
C ASP A 151 16.73 23.58 12.97
N LYS A 152 15.59 23.01 13.39
CA LYS A 152 15.52 22.23 14.62
C LYS A 152 16.37 20.96 14.55
N PHE A 153 16.33 20.23 13.44
CA PHE A 153 17.14 19.04 13.29
C PHE A 153 18.64 19.39 13.30
N ARG A 154 19.05 20.41 12.54
CA ARG A 154 20.44 20.91 12.50
C ARG A 154 20.96 21.28 13.88
N THR A 155 20.15 21.93 14.71
CA THR A 155 20.55 22.36 16.06
C THR A 155 20.52 21.23 17.11
N GLU A 156 19.59 20.28 17.01
CA GLU A 156 19.38 19.27 18.05
C GLU A 156 20.04 17.90 17.75
N GLN A 157 20.44 17.61 16.52
CA GLN A 157 20.91 16.27 16.09
C GLN A 157 22.03 15.71 16.96
N GLN A 158 23.15 16.45 17.08
CA GLN A 158 24.32 16.01 17.86
C GLN A 158 23.96 15.74 19.32
N THR A 159 23.18 16.64 19.92
CA THR A 159 22.71 16.49 21.30
C THR A 159 21.84 15.24 21.46
N ASN A 160 20.92 14.99 20.52
CA ASN A 160 20.03 13.83 20.56
C ASN A 160 20.81 12.50 20.45
N ILE A 161 21.83 12.44 19.59
CA ILE A 161 22.66 11.24 19.42
C ILE A 161 23.55 11.01 20.65
N ARG A 162 24.19 12.05 21.18
CA ARG A 162 24.98 11.93 22.41
C ARG A 162 24.14 11.45 23.59
N GLU A 163 22.93 11.98 23.73
CA GLU A 163 21.99 11.54 24.77
C GLU A 163 21.51 10.09 24.58
N PHE A 164 21.40 9.62 23.33
CA PHE A 164 21.11 8.23 23.02
C PHE A 164 22.26 7.31 23.46
N ILE A 165 23.51 7.64 23.11
CA ILE A 165 24.69 6.85 23.49
C ILE A 165 24.88 6.82 25.01
N ALA A 166 24.72 7.96 25.67
CA ALA A 166 24.79 8.04 27.13
C ALA A 166 23.71 7.16 27.80
N ASN A 167 22.50 7.12 27.24
CA ASN A 167 21.44 6.27 27.76
C ASN A 167 21.65 4.78 27.46
N TRP A 168 22.29 4.43 26.34
CA TRP A 168 22.74 3.07 26.07
C TRP A 168 23.75 2.63 27.13
N GLN A 169 24.81 3.39 27.38
CA GLN A 169 25.84 3.03 28.37
C GLN A 169 25.29 2.95 29.80
N ASN A 170 24.39 3.88 30.16
CA ASN A 170 23.85 3.99 31.51
C ASN A 170 22.32 4.17 31.46
N PRO A 171 21.53 3.09 31.37
CA PRO A 171 20.07 3.15 31.21
C PRO A 171 19.32 3.59 32.49
N THR A 172 20.01 4.11 33.50
CA THR A 172 19.42 4.50 34.77
C THR A 172 18.55 5.76 34.66
N GLY A 173 17.36 5.72 35.26
CA GLY A 173 16.44 6.85 35.33
C GLY A 173 15.37 6.67 36.39
N LYS A 174 14.76 7.76 36.84
CA LYS A 174 13.66 7.73 37.84
C LYS A 174 12.27 7.93 37.22
N LYS A 175 12.20 8.48 36.00
CA LYS A 175 10.93 8.77 35.33
C LYS A 175 10.61 7.67 34.34
N VAL A 176 9.34 7.37 34.13
CA VAL A 176 8.90 6.33 33.17
C VAL A 176 8.55 6.98 31.84
N CYS A 177 9.07 6.43 30.75
CA CYS A 177 8.72 6.80 29.39
C CYS A 177 7.33 6.24 29.06
N GLU A 178 6.35 7.11 28.82
CA GLU A 178 4.96 6.70 28.55
C GLU A 178 4.83 5.83 27.29
N MET A 179 5.70 6.04 26.29
CA MET A 179 5.71 5.26 25.04
C MET A 179 6.23 3.82 25.18
N SER A 180 7.10 3.55 26.14
CA SER A 180 7.82 2.27 26.21
C SER A 180 7.79 1.58 27.58
N GLY A 181 7.26 2.24 28.61
CA GLY A 181 7.30 1.76 29.99
C GLY A 181 8.69 1.76 30.65
N ARG A 182 9.76 2.08 29.92
CA ARG A 182 11.13 2.08 30.46
C ARG A 182 11.47 3.32 31.26
N THR A 183 12.37 3.17 32.23
CA THR A 183 12.91 4.30 32.99
C THR A 183 13.84 5.15 32.15
N THR A 184 13.79 6.47 32.33
CA THR A 184 14.63 7.46 31.66
C THR A 184 14.96 8.61 32.60
N ALA A 185 16.17 9.18 32.44
CA ALA A 185 16.61 10.33 33.23
C ALA A 185 15.99 11.65 32.75
N LYS A 186 15.89 11.86 31.43
CA LYS A 186 15.44 13.11 30.79
C LYS A 186 14.28 12.91 29.79
N PRO A 187 13.07 12.48 30.22
CA PRO A 187 11.96 12.31 29.29
C PRO A 187 11.68 13.59 28.51
N LYS A 188 11.49 13.47 27.20
CA LYS A 188 11.15 14.57 26.30
C LYS A 188 9.68 14.47 25.91
N LYS A 189 9.04 15.59 25.59
CA LYS A 189 7.72 15.55 24.96
C LYS A 189 7.87 14.94 23.57
N LEU A 190 7.07 13.92 23.26
CA LEU A 190 6.99 13.37 21.93
C LEU A 190 6.29 14.39 21.03
N LEU A 191 6.99 14.81 19.99
CA LEU A 191 6.47 15.76 19.02
C LEU A 191 6.02 15.04 17.76
N GLN A 192 5.04 15.62 17.08
CA GLN A 192 4.49 15.07 15.84
C GLN A 192 5.54 14.93 14.74
N VAL A 193 6.54 15.84 14.71
CA VAL A 193 7.69 15.80 13.79
C VAL A 193 8.59 14.56 14.00
N VAL A 194 8.51 13.91 15.16
CA VAL A 194 9.30 12.71 15.50
C VAL A 194 8.46 11.44 15.35
N ASN A 195 7.17 11.52 15.65
CA ASN A 195 6.24 10.41 15.52
C ASN A 195 4.84 10.97 15.20
N PRO A 196 4.23 10.59 14.06
CA PRO A 196 2.92 11.10 13.66
C PRO A 196 1.79 10.67 14.62
N PHE A 197 1.97 9.62 15.42
CA PHE A 197 0.99 9.16 16.42
C PHE A 197 0.98 10.02 17.70
N ALA A 198 1.80 11.06 17.79
CA ALA A 198 1.85 11.96 18.94
C ALA A 198 0.72 13.02 18.96
N THR A 199 -0.24 12.98 18.02
CA THR A 199 -1.27 14.03 17.89
C THR A 199 -2.48 13.81 18.80
N LYS A 200 -3.16 14.92 19.13
CA LYS A 200 -4.29 15.00 20.06
C LYS A 200 -5.66 14.62 19.47
N HIS A 201 -5.75 14.18 18.21
CA HIS A 201 -7.03 14.13 17.48
C HIS A 201 -7.33 12.82 16.74
N HIS A 202 -6.69 11.71 17.08
CA HIS A 202 -6.98 10.45 16.39
C HIS A 202 -8.23 9.78 16.98
N ASN A 203 -9.38 10.01 16.34
CA ASN A 203 -10.63 9.26 16.60
C ASN A 203 -10.51 7.75 16.30
N THR A 204 -9.38 7.31 15.74
CA THR A 204 -9.05 5.91 15.50
C THR A 204 -7.98 5.47 16.50
N ARG A 205 -8.30 4.49 17.35
CA ARG A 205 -7.31 3.86 18.25
C ARG A 205 -6.30 3.06 17.43
N VAL A 206 -5.21 3.69 17.03
CA VAL A 206 -4.03 2.97 16.54
C VAL A 206 -3.31 2.36 17.75
N ARG A 207 -2.76 1.15 17.60
CA ARG A 207 -1.96 0.49 18.64
C ARG A 207 -0.82 1.43 19.08
N GLY A 208 -0.64 1.57 20.39
CA GLY A 208 0.38 2.47 20.95
C GLY A 208 0.17 3.97 20.69
N ALA A 209 -1.01 4.39 20.21
CA ALA A 209 -1.37 5.81 20.14
C ALA A 209 -1.89 6.29 21.52
N HIS A 210 -1.35 7.43 21.97
CA HIS A 210 -1.77 8.03 23.23
C HIS A 210 -3.03 8.87 23.01
N SER A 211 -4.09 8.58 23.77
CA SER A 211 -5.38 9.28 23.71
C SER A 211 -5.48 10.49 24.65
N SER A 212 -4.35 11.03 25.11
CA SER A 212 -4.31 12.14 26.08
C SER A 212 -4.38 13.52 25.42
N SER A 213 -4.95 14.50 26.13
CA SER A 213 -4.98 15.92 25.72
C SER A 213 -3.60 16.60 25.76
N THR A 214 -2.59 15.92 26.30
CA THR A 214 -1.18 16.31 26.37
C THR A 214 -0.32 15.38 25.54
N ASN A 215 0.77 15.90 24.97
CA ASN A 215 1.74 15.06 24.27
C ASN A 215 2.37 14.08 25.26
N PRO A 216 2.47 12.79 24.90
CA PRO A 216 3.12 11.81 25.74
C PRO A 216 4.62 12.09 25.83
N THR A 217 5.27 11.49 26.81
CA THR A 217 6.71 11.56 27.02
C THR A 217 7.42 10.37 26.40
N ILE A 218 8.62 10.62 25.88
CA ILE A 218 9.48 9.61 25.27
C ILE A 218 10.89 9.70 25.84
N GLY A 219 11.52 8.54 26.07
CA GLY A 219 12.93 8.42 26.46
C GLY A 219 13.87 8.69 25.29
N GLN A 220 15.15 8.97 25.58
CA GLN A 220 16.15 9.35 24.58
C GLN A 220 16.38 8.23 23.55
N LEU A 221 16.41 6.99 24.04
CA LEU A 221 16.53 5.79 23.22
C LEU A 221 15.42 5.73 22.15
N TYR A 222 14.15 5.71 22.55
CA TYR A 222 13.05 5.62 21.60
C TYR A 222 12.78 6.92 20.81
N TYR A 223 13.27 8.06 21.28
CA TYR A 223 13.24 9.31 20.51
C TYR A 223 14.09 9.18 19.24
N LEU A 224 15.34 8.73 19.37
CA LEU A 224 16.21 8.51 18.21
C LEU A 224 15.67 7.40 17.30
N ILE A 225 15.17 6.31 17.87
CA ILE A 225 14.54 5.21 17.11
C ILE A 225 13.32 5.71 16.30
N SER A 226 12.48 6.59 16.88
CA SER A 226 11.35 7.18 16.13
C SER A 226 11.82 8.13 15.02
N LEU A 227 12.96 8.80 15.21
CA LEU A 227 13.59 9.57 14.14
C LEU A 227 14.13 8.68 13.01
N CYS A 228 14.61 7.46 13.29
CA CYS A 228 15.00 6.51 12.24
C CYS A 228 13.85 6.27 11.26
N ALA A 229 12.64 5.96 11.76
CA ALA A 229 11.45 5.81 10.92
C ALA A 229 11.10 7.11 10.18
N THR A 230 11.21 8.26 10.84
CA THR A 230 10.96 9.59 10.27
C THR A 230 11.81 9.89 9.04
N LEU A 231 13.06 9.45 9.06
CA LEU A 231 14.02 9.66 7.98
C LEU A 231 14.09 8.48 6.99
N ASP A 232 13.34 7.41 7.24
CA ASP A 232 13.43 6.19 6.45
C ASP A 232 12.83 6.38 5.05
N LYS A 233 13.60 6.04 4.01
CA LYS A 233 13.20 6.20 2.60
C LYS A 233 12.22 5.13 2.11
N ASP A 234 12.17 4.00 2.82
CA ASP A 234 11.50 2.76 2.48
C ASP A 234 10.12 2.66 3.14
N ILE A 235 9.57 3.79 3.64
CA ILE A 235 8.15 3.90 4.02
C ILE A 235 7.32 4.10 2.75
N PRO A 236 6.36 3.20 2.45
CA PRO A 236 5.46 3.38 1.33
C PRO A 236 4.57 4.60 1.48
N PHE A 237 4.31 5.29 0.37
CA PHE A 237 3.40 6.42 0.37
C PHE A 237 2.63 6.55 -0.95
N SER A 238 1.53 7.30 -0.90
CA SER A 238 0.78 7.73 -2.09
C SER A 238 0.29 9.18 -1.92
N VAL A 239 0.38 9.97 -2.97
CA VAL A 239 -0.07 11.36 -3.04
C VAL A 239 -1.31 11.44 -3.90
N ASN A 240 -2.42 11.86 -3.30
CA ASN A 240 -3.58 12.31 -4.05
C ASN A 240 -3.38 13.79 -4.42
N THR A 241 -2.99 14.04 -5.67
CA THR A 241 -2.68 15.38 -6.18
C THR A 241 -3.91 16.28 -6.24
N ALA A 242 -5.08 15.72 -6.56
CA ALA A 242 -6.35 16.46 -6.60
C ALA A 242 -6.76 17.00 -5.22
N LYS A 243 -6.59 16.17 -4.17
CA LYS A 243 -6.92 16.51 -2.77
C LYS A 243 -5.72 17.04 -1.98
N ARG A 244 -4.56 17.24 -2.63
CA ARG A 244 -3.26 17.64 -2.03
C ARG A 244 -2.93 16.89 -0.72
N THR A 245 -3.31 15.61 -0.67
CA THR A 245 -3.20 14.78 0.53
C THR A 245 -2.19 13.68 0.27
N THR A 246 -1.24 13.52 1.18
CA THR A 246 -0.28 12.43 1.17
C THR A 246 -0.68 11.39 2.20
N ARG A 247 -0.50 10.11 1.88
CA ARG A 247 -0.79 8.98 2.74
C ARG A 247 0.49 8.17 2.93
N LEU A 248 0.98 8.06 4.16
CA LEU A 248 1.98 7.04 4.50
C LEU A 248 1.27 5.75 4.84
N ILE A 249 1.91 4.62 4.58
CA ILE A 249 1.33 3.30 4.82
C ILE A 249 2.35 2.47 5.59
N LEU A 250 1.98 2.02 6.78
CA LEU A 250 2.87 1.27 7.68
C LEU A 250 2.30 -0.10 8.02
N PRO A 251 3.14 -1.14 8.07
CA PRO A 251 2.72 -2.43 8.57
C PRO A 251 2.42 -2.33 10.09
N ASP A 252 1.29 -2.87 10.53
CA ASP A 252 0.94 -2.97 11.96
C ASP A 252 1.18 -4.42 12.42
N VAL A 253 2.45 -4.73 12.68
CA VAL A 253 2.93 -6.07 12.97
C VAL A 253 3.42 -6.15 14.41
N GLN A 254 2.92 -7.14 15.17
CA GLN A 254 3.32 -7.37 16.57
C GLN A 254 4.47 -8.37 16.72
N ASN A 255 5.39 -8.35 15.75
CA ASN A 255 6.50 -9.29 15.66
C ASN A 255 7.65 -8.62 14.91
N LEU A 256 8.74 -8.29 15.61
CA LEU A 256 9.89 -7.61 15.01
C LEU A 256 10.60 -8.46 13.95
N ASP A 257 10.61 -9.80 14.06
CA ASP A 257 11.18 -10.69 13.04
C ASP A 257 10.37 -10.63 11.73
N LEU A 258 9.04 -10.72 11.83
CA LEU A 258 8.16 -10.55 10.68
C LEU A 258 8.28 -9.14 10.08
N LEU A 259 8.33 -8.11 10.92
CA LEU A 259 8.50 -6.72 10.48
C LEU A 259 9.83 -6.52 9.76
N ALA A 260 10.91 -7.18 10.19
CA ALA A 260 12.20 -7.14 9.49
C ALA A 260 12.14 -7.80 8.10
N LYS A 261 11.41 -8.91 7.96
CA LYS A 261 11.17 -9.55 6.65
C LYS A 261 10.39 -8.61 5.73
N VAL A 262 9.30 -8.01 6.24
CA VAL A 262 8.50 -7.03 5.49
C VAL A 262 9.35 -5.82 5.08
N TYR A 263 10.14 -5.28 6.01
CA TYR A 263 11.02 -4.13 5.75
C TYR A 263 12.05 -4.42 4.65
N ALA A 264 12.69 -5.60 4.67
CA ALA A 264 13.62 -6.00 3.63
C ALA A 264 12.94 -6.01 2.25
N ARG A 265 11.73 -6.56 2.15
CA ARG A 265 10.96 -6.54 0.90
C ARG A 265 10.60 -5.14 0.44
N LEU A 266 10.20 -4.25 1.35
CA LEU A 266 9.90 -2.86 1.01
C LEU A 266 11.16 -2.15 0.49
N LYS A 267 12.31 -2.33 1.14
CA LYS A 267 13.57 -1.75 0.71
C LYS A 267 13.99 -2.19 -0.71
N ASP A 268 13.78 -3.46 -1.04
CA ASP A 268 14.17 -4.01 -2.35
C ASP A 268 13.18 -3.60 -3.46
N ASN A 269 11.88 -3.54 -3.14
CA ASN A 269 10.83 -3.42 -4.15
C ASN A 269 10.27 -2.01 -4.34
N LEU A 270 10.48 -1.07 -3.42
CA LEU A 270 10.03 0.30 -3.62
C LEU A 270 10.88 1.03 -4.67
N LYS A 271 10.25 1.95 -5.40
CA LYS A 271 10.92 2.82 -6.36
C LYS A 271 11.92 3.74 -5.65
N ASP A 272 13.12 3.82 -6.21
CA ASP A 272 14.08 4.84 -5.81
C ASP A 272 13.76 6.16 -6.53
N LEU A 273 13.02 7.03 -5.85
CA LEU A 273 12.54 8.29 -6.41
C LEU A 273 13.63 9.35 -6.58
N ASP A 274 14.89 9.05 -6.29
CA ASP A 274 16.03 9.87 -6.70
C ASP A 274 16.57 9.51 -8.10
N GLN A 275 16.15 8.37 -8.68
CA GLN A 275 16.63 7.93 -9.98
C GLN A 275 16.20 8.89 -11.11
N PRO A 276 17.05 9.10 -12.14
CA PRO A 276 16.76 10.04 -13.24
C PRO A 276 15.49 9.69 -14.04
N ASN A 277 15.23 8.40 -14.25
CA ASN A 277 14.07 7.90 -14.98
C ASN A 277 12.74 7.97 -14.18
N GLU A 278 12.79 8.06 -12.85
CA GLU A 278 11.59 8.18 -12.01
C GLU A 278 11.07 9.64 -11.98
N LEU A 279 10.47 10.08 -13.08
CA LEU A 279 9.94 11.44 -13.23
C LEU A 279 8.71 11.74 -12.37
N TRP A 280 8.04 10.69 -11.89
CA TRP A 280 6.77 10.80 -11.17
C TRP A 280 6.92 10.41 -9.70
N THR A 281 6.74 11.38 -8.81
CA THR A 281 6.99 11.22 -7.36
C THR A 281 5.70 11.10 -6.52
N PHE A 282 4.59 10.69 -7.15
CA PHE A 282 3.30 10.54 -6.46
C PHE A 282 3.21 9.28 -5.58
N THR A 283 4.07 8.28 -5.80
CA THR A 283 4.21 7.09 -4.96
C THR A 283 5.58 6.47 -5.17
N ASN A 284 6.09 5.75 -4.18
CA ASN A 284 7.23 4.86 -4.32
C ASN A 284 6.82 3.39 -4.52
N LEU A 285 5.53 3.08 -4.69
CA LEU A 285 5.08 1.72 -4.98
C LEU A 285 5.21 1.40 -6.47
N ARG A 286 5.69 0.19 -6.77
CA ARG A 286 5.61 -0.35 -8.13
C ARG A 286 4.16 -0.74 -8.43
N THR A 287 3.86 -0.81 -9.74
CA THR A 287 2.55 -1.20 -10.29
C THR A 287 1.36 -0.38 -9.78
N MET A 288 1.57 0.86 -9.31
CA MET A 288 0.51 1.77 -8.88
C MET A 288 0.37 2.97 -9.82
N PHE A 289 -0.75 3.08 -10.53
CA PHE A 289 -1.10 4.22 -11.38
C PHE A 289 -2.34 4.93 -10.84
N GLY A 290 -2.17 6.10 -10.23
CA GLY A 290 -3.24 7.09 -10.02
C GLY A 290 -4.43 6.78 -9.10
N SER A 291 -4.70 5.52 -8.73
CA SER A 291 -5.83 5.18 -7.84
C SER A 291 -5.44 5.30 -6.36
N THR A 292 -6.31 5.92 -5.55
CA THR A 292 -5.93 6.42 -4.22
C THR A 292 -6.83 5.95 -3.07
N ASN A 293 -7.63 4.89 -3.23
CA ASN A 293 -8.43 4.37 -2.11
C ASN A 293 -7.60 3.44 -1.21
N ARG A 294 -8.00 3.35 0.07
CA ARG A 294 -7.25 2.66 1.12
C ARG A 294 -7.03 1.16 0.86
N TYR A 295 -8.02 0.48 0.28
CA TYR A 295 -7.95 -0.96 0.06
C TYR A 295 -7.11 -1.29 -1.17
N SER A 296 -7.25 -0.54 -2.28
CA SER A 296 -6.35 -0.73 -3.44
C SER A 296 -4.90 -0.45 -3.06
N LEU A 297 -4.63 0.60 -2.29
CA LEU A 297 -3.28 0.90 -1.81
C LEU A 297 -2.67 -0.27 -1.04
N ALA A 298 -3.45 -0.85 -0.13
CA ALA A 298 -3.00 -1.99 0.64
C ALA A 298 -2.84 -3.25 -0.22
N ILE A 299 -3.79 -3.59 -1.10
CA ILE A 299 -3.64 -4.75 -2.02
C ILE A 299 -2.36 -4.61 -2.87
N SER A 300 -2.07 -3.41 -3.38
CA SER A 300 -0.84 -3.15 -4.13
C SER A 300 0.42 -3.31 -3.27
N LEU A 301 0.37 -2.98 -1.97
CA LEU A 301 1.46 -3.28 -1.04
C LEU A 301 1.68 -4.77 -0.86
N PHE A 302 0.61 -5.55 -0.69
CA PHE A 302 0.72 -7.00 -0.60
C PHE A 302 1.34 -7.59 -1.87
N HIS A 303 0.94 -7.10 -3.05
CA HIS A 303 1.60 -7.45 -4.31
C HIS A 303 3.09 -7.06 -4.30
N ASN A 304 3.42 -5.84 -3.86
CA ASN A 304 4.81 -5.39 -3.76
C ASN A 304 5.64 -6.21 -2.75
N ILE A 305 5.03 -6.87 -1.76
CA ILE A 305 5.75 -7.74 -0.82
C ILE A 305 5.87 -9.16 -1.37
N PHE A 306 4.82 -9.66 -2.02
CA PHE A 306 4.69 -11.04 -2.49
C PHE A 306 5.54 -11.34 -3.73
N TYR A 307 5.83 -10.33 -4.54
CA TYR A 307 6.61 -10.47 -5.76
C TYR A 307 8.02 -9.89 -5.60
N GLU A 308 8.96 -10.40 -6.38
CA GLU A 308 10.27 -9.79 -6.62
C GLU A 308 10.24 -9.07 -7.96
N PHE A 309 10.76 -7.84 -7.99
CA PHE A 309 10.73 -6.99 -9.18
C PHE A 309 12.12 -6.87 -9.78
N SER A 310 12.21 -7.07 -11.09
CA SER A 310 13.42 -6.85 -11.88
C SER A 310 13.12 -5.84 -12.99
N PRO A 311 14.11 -5.04 -13.43
CA PRO A 311 13.98 -4.26 -14.65
C PRO A 311 13.57 -5.19 -15.81
N SER A 312 12.67 -4.73 -16.68
CA SER A 312 12.34 -5.46 -17.91
C SER A 312 13.55 -5.47 -18.84
N ASP A 313 13.79 -6.61 -19.49
CA ASP A 313 14.81 -6.75 -20.54
C ASP A 313 14.32 -6.22 -21.91
N ASP A 314 13.04 -5.84 -22.02
CA ASP A 314 12.44 -5.38 -23.27
C ASP A 314 12.62 -3.86 -23.46
N GLU A 315 13.52 -3.51 -24.40
CA GLU A 315 13.88 -2.13 -24.80
C GLU A 315 12.66 -1.30 -25.26
N GLU A 316 11.56 -1.90 -25.71
CA GLU A 316 10.34 -1.17 -26.07
C GLU A 316 9.45 -0.83 -24.86
N SER A 317 9.83 -1.32 -23.67
CA SER A 317 9.06 -1.25 -22.42
C SER A 317 9.88 -0.63 -21.27
N GLU A 318 10.66 0.43 -21.53
CA GLU A 318 11.58 1.07 -20.58
C GLU A 318 10.97 1.45 -19.20
N ASP A 319 9.62 1.48 -19.09
CA ASP A 319 8.87 1.76 -17.86
C ASP A 319 8.19 0.52 -17.22
N GLU A 320 8.21 -0.64 -17.87
CA GLU A 320 7.63 -1.89 -17.35
C GLU A 320 8.67 -2.65 -16.50
N TRP A 321 8.21 -3.20 -15.38
CA TRP A 321 9.02 -4.01 -14.48
C TRP A 321 8.53 -5.44 -14.56
N ASP A 322 9.47 -6.37 -14.75
CA ASP A 322 9.19 -7.78 -14.60
C ASP A 322 9.03 -8.15 -13.13
N PHE A 323 8.25 -9.19 -12.87
CA PHE A 323 8.07 -9.68 -11.52
C PHE A 323 7.73 -11.16 -11.44
N SER A 324 8.36 -11.82 -10.47
CA SER A 324 8.22 -13.25 -10.20
C SER A 324 7.73 -13.48 -8.77
N PRO A 325 6.83 -14.47 -8.54
CA PRO A 325 6.35 -14.76 -7.20
C PRO A 325 7.49 -15.29 -6.32
N LEU A 326 7.43 -14.99 -5.02
CA LEU A 326 8.40 -15.49 -4.04
C LEU A 326 8.38 -17.02 -3.91
N VAL A 327 9.53 -17.58 -3.50
CA VAL A 327 9.65 -18.98 -3.06
C VAL A 327 8.74 -19.24 -1.84
N GLU A 328 8.03 -20.36 -1.86
CA GLU A 328 6.91 -20.70 -0.97
C GLU A 328 7.23 -20.61 0.54
N GLN A 329 8.47 -20.87 0.96
CA GLN A 329 8.90 -20.76 2.36
C GLN A 329 8.87 -19.32 2.89
N THR A 330 9.13 -18.33 2.04
CA THR A 330 9.04 -16.90 2.40
C THR A 330 7.58 -16.47 2.49
N THR A 331 6.71 -17.06 1.66
CA THR A 331 5.29 -16.75 1.56
C THR A 331 4.52 -17.02 2.85
N GLU A 332 4.81 -18.12 3.55
CA GLU A 332 4.02 -18.52 4.74
C GLU A 332 4.28 -17.61 5.95
N SER A 333 5.52 -17.14 6.13
CA SER A 333 5.83 -16.18 7.19
C SER A 333 5.19 -14.81 6.92
N VAL A 334 5.21 -14.38 5.66
CA VAL A 334 4.64 -13.10 5.22
C VAL A 334 3.11 -13.11 5.29
N ARG A 335 2.47 -14.27 5.10
CA ARG A 335 1.00 -14.45 5.18
C ARG A 335 0.37 -13.99 6.50
N GLN A 336 1.17 -13.90 7.56
CA GLN A 336 0.75 -13.37 8.87
C GLN A 336 0.54 -11.84 8.87
N LEU A 337 0.99 -11.13 7.84
CA LEU A 337 0.74 -9.71 7.69
C LEU A 337 -0.71 -9.50 7.26
N THR A 338 -1.56 -9.05 8.17
CA THR A 338 -2.98 -8.80 7.87
C THR A 338 -3.36 -7.33 7.99
N ARG A 339 -2.52 -6.50 8.62
CA ARG A 339 -2.94 -5.16 9.06
C ARG A 339 -1.95 -4.07 8.67
N TRP A 340 -2.52 -2.95 8.22
CA TRP A 340 -1.80 -1.74 7.83
C TRP A 340 -2.42 -0.51 8.47
N VAL A 341 -1.59 0.48 8.78
CA VAL A 341 -2.01 1.80 9.22
C VAL A 341 -1.72 2.81 8.11
N ILE A 342 -2.76 3.54 7.70
CA ILE A 342 -2.68 4.62 6.73
C ILE A 342 -2.75 5.95 7.47
N ILE A 343 -1.74 6.79 7.24
CA ILE A 343 -1.52 8.07 7.89
C ILE A 343 -1.69 9.18 6.83
N PRO A 344 -2.92 9.69 6.64
CA PRO A 344 -3.19 10.81 5.75
C PRO A 344 -2.79 12.15 6.38
N PHE A 345 -2.16 13.02 5.59
CA PHE A 345 -1.82 14.39 5.98
C PHE A 345 -1.75 15.34 4.78
N THR A 346 -1.87 16.63 5.04
CA THR A 346 -1.59 17.70 4.07
C THR A 346 -0.39 18.51 4.53
N LYS A 347 0.42 18.97 3.57
CA LYS A 347 1.59 19.84 3.81
C LYS A 347 1.28 21.26 3.33
N GLY A 348 1.39 22.22 4.25
CA GLY A 348 1.41 23.65 3.98
C GLY A 348 2.57 24.30 4.72
N GLN A 349 2.32 25.43 5.40
CA GLN A 349 3.26 25.96 6.40
C GLN A 349 3.44 25.00 7.58
N ASN A 350 2.39 24.25 7.91
CA ASN A 350 2.37 23.20 8.91
C ASN A 350 1.89 21.88 8.27
N VAL A 351 2.10 20.78 8.99
CA VAL A 351 1.58 19.46 8.65
C VAL A 351 0.25 19.25 9.37
N ILE A 352 -0.80 18.93 8.64
CA ILE A 352 -2.13 18.67 9.20
C ILE A 352 -2.49 17.22 8.94
N PHE A 353 -2.49 16.41 10.01
CA PHE A 353 -2.94 15.02 9.95
C PHE A 353 -4.46 14.94 9.89
N GLN A 354 -4.96 14.03 9.06
CA GLN A 354 -6.36 13.66 9.00
C GLN A 354 -6.61 12.40 9.84
N ASN A 355 -7.83 11.86 9.81
CA ASN A 355 -8.15 10.62 10.52
C ASN A 355 -7.29 9.46 10.03
N PHE A 356 -6.60 8.80 10.95
CA PHE A 356 -5.83 7.60 10.63
C PHE A 356 -6.77 6.44 10.32
N HIS A 357 -6.38 5.58 9.39
CA HIS A 357 -7.16 4.41 9.03
C HIS A 357 -6.36 3.16 9.34
N THR A 358 -6.96 2.23 10.05
CA THR A 358 -6.50 0.84 10.05
C THR A 358 -7.20 0.12 8.91
N VAL A 359 -6.44 -0.64 8.14
CA VAL A 359 -6.96 -1.56 7.14
C VAL A 359 -6.52 -2.96 7.55
N GLU A 360 -7.50 -3.84 7.73
CA GLU A 360 -7.30 -5.24 8.04
C GLU A 360 -7.76 -6.09 6.85
N MET A 361 -6.96 -7.09 6.53
CA MET A 361 -7.09 -7.96 5.37
C MET A 361 -7.23 -9.40 5.80
N ASP A 362 -7.99 -10.13 5.01
CA ASP A 362 -8.11 -11.57 5.15
C ASP A 362 -6.88 -12.26 4.54
N THR A 363 -6.40 -13.33 5.17
CA THR A 363 -5.20 -14.06 4.73
C THR A 363 -5.39 -14.72 3.36
N ARG A 364 -6.63 -14.95 2.92
CA ARG A 364 -6.94 -15.45 1.56
C ARG A 364 -6.60 -14.43 0.47
N LEU A 365 -6.34 -13.16 0.82
CA LEU A 365 -5.84 -12.17 -0.14
C LEU A 365 -4.58 -12.65 -0.87
N TYR A 366 -3.72 -13.42 -0.20
CA TYR A 366 -2.53 -14.00 -0.82
C TYR A 366 -2.85 -15.00 -1.94
N ASP A 367 -4.00 -15.67 -1.89
CA ASP A 367 -4.44 -16.59 -2.94
C ASP A 367 -5.07 -15.87 -4.13
N TYR A 368 -5.52 -14.63 -3.95
CA TYR A 368 -5.99 -13.75 -5.04
C TYR A 368 -4.86 -13.00 -5.74
N ILE A 369 -3.74 -12.76 -5.06
CA ILE A 369 -2.59 -12.02 -5.58
C ILE A 369 -1.67 -12.94 -6.42
N LYS A 370 -1.73 -14.26 -6.21
CA LYS A 370 -1.07 -15.24 -7.07
C LYS A 370 -1.58 -15.16 -8.52
N PRO A 371 -0.74 -15.50 -9.51
CA PRO A 371 -1.19 -15.57 -10.89
C PRO A 371 -2.31 -16.62 -11.01
N ILE A 372 -3.35 -16.28 -11.78
CA ILE A 372 -4.46 -17.19 -12.09
C ILE A 372 -4.26 -17.68 -13.52
N ASP A 373 -4.27 -19.00 -13.71
CA ASP A 373 -4.09 -19.60 -15.03
C ASP A 373 -5.15 -19.10 -16.02
N PHE A 374 -4.67 -18.60 -17.17
CA PHE A 374 -5.50 -18.07 -18.24
C PHE A 374 -4.72 -18.11 -19.56
N ASP A 375 -5.38 -18.43 -20.66
CA ASP A 375 -4.79 -18.49 -22.00
C ASP A 375 -4.98 -17.14 -22.71
N PRO A 376 -3.93 -16.51 -23.29
CA PRO A 376 -2.56 -17.00 -23.51
C PRO A 376 -1.56 -16.74 -22.38
N ARG A 377 -1.96 -16.01 -21.33
CA ARG A 377 -1.07 -15.70 -20.20
C ARG A 377 -1.83 -15.63 -18.87
N PRO A 378 -1.19 -15.95 -17.74
CA PRO A 378 -1.80 -15.82 -16.42
C PRO A 378 -2.31 -14.40 -16.14
N ILE A 379 -3.44 -14.32 -15.43
CA ILE A 379 -4.04 -13.08 -14.93
C ILE A 379 -3.40 -12.72 -13.60
N LYS A 380 -3.08 -11.43 -13.44
CA LYS A 380 -2.50 -10.86 -12.22
C LYS A 380 -3.42 -9.74 -11.72
N LEU A 381 -4.05 -9.93 -10.57
CA LEU A 381 -5.08 -9.04 -10.03
C LEU A 381 -4.70 -7.54 -10.04
N VAL A 382 -3.51 -7.20 -9.52
CA VAL A 382 -3.11 -5.79 -9.38
C VAL A 382 -2.82 -5.13 -10.74
N PRO A 383 -1.84 -5.60 -11.54
CA PRO A 383 -1.45 -4.94 -12.79
C PRO A 383 -2.46 -5.12 -13.93
N ASP A 384 -3.23 -6.21 -13.96
CA ASP A 384 -4.17 -6.49 -15.06
C ASP A 384 -5.59 -5.96 -14.79
N ILE A 385 -6.01 -5.87 -13.53
CA ILE A 385 -7.39 -5.51 -13.17
C ILE A 385 -7.44 -4.21 -12.37
N LEU A 386 -6.94 -4.20 -11.13
CA LEU A 386 -7.21 -3.11 -10.18
C LEU A 386 -6.64 -1.77 -10.63
N VAL A 387 -5.38 -1.78 -11.08
CA VAL A 387 -4.67 -0.55 -11.43
C VAL A 387 -5.15 0.01 -12.78
N ARG A 388 -5.82 -0.83 -13.57
CA ARG A 388 -6.42 -0.43 -14.84
C ARG A 388 -7.79 0.22 -14.68
N MET A 389 -8.36 0.21 -13.46
CA MET A 389 -9.60 0.90 -13.12
C MET A 389 -9.32 2.23 -12.41
N SER A 390 -9.86 3.31 -12.94
CA SER A 390 -9.75 4.65 -12.34
C SER A 390 -11.07 5.40 -12.40
N SER A 391 -11.20 6.49 -11.66
CA SER A 391 -12.37 7.35 -11.72
C SER A 391 -11.98 8.81 -11.53
N ARG A 392 -12.79 9.70 -12.11
CA ARG A 392 -12.72 11.16 -11.90
C ARG A 392 -13.87 11.68 -11.05
N THR A 393 -14.80 10.81 -10.64
CA THR A 393 -15.99 11.19 -9.88
C THR A 393 -16.07 10.42 -8.56
N PRO A 394 -16.74 10.96 -7.53
CA PRO A 394 -16.89 10.27 -6.25
C PRO A 394 -17.58 8.90 -6.35
N ASP A 395 -18.58 8.77 -7.23
CA ASP A 395 -19.33 7.52 -7.40
C ASP A 395 -18.46 6.39 -7.94
N GLY A 396 -17.62 6.68 -8.94
CA GLY A 396 -16.68 5.68 -9.47
C GLY A 396 -15.54 5.39 -8.50
N GLU A 397 -15.01 6.40 -7.77
CA GLU A 397 -14.05 6.18 -6.69
C GLU A 397 -14.61 5.22 -5.62
N ASN A 398 -15.89 5.39 -5.26
CA ASN A 398 -16.57 4.56 -4.28
C ASN A 398 -16.80 3.14 -4.80
N ALA A 399 -17.25 2.97 -6.05
CA ALA A 399 -17.47 1.65 -6.65
C ALA A 399 -16.17 0.82 -6.73
N ILE A 400 -15.07 1.43 -7.17
CA ILE A 400 -13.73 0.79 -7.20
C ILE A 400 -13.25 0.49 -5.77
N GLY A 401 -13.50 1.40 -4.84
CA GLY A 401 -13.16 1.24 -3.42
C GLY A 401 -13.88 0.06 -2.77
N GLN A 402 -15.16 -0.14 -3.08
CA GLN A 402 -15.96 -1.27 -2.58
C GLN A 402 -15.50 -2.60 -3.17
N LEU A 403 -15.17 -2.64 -4.48
CA LEU A 403 -14.55 -3.82 -5.08
C LEU A 403 -13.26 -4.19 -4.36
N SER A 404 -12.39 -3.22 -4.17
CA SER A 404 -11.12 -3.43 -3.48
C SER A 404 -11.34 -3.87 -2.04
N GLN A 405 -12.32 -3.32 -1.34
CA GLN A 405 -12.69 -3.76 0.02
C GLN A 405 -13.17 -5.21 0.04
N ALA A 406 -14.07 -5.60 -0.88
CA ALA A 406 -14.60 -6.95 -0.95
C ALA A 406 -13.50 -7.99 -1.18
N ILE A 407 -12.55 -7.67 -2.08
CA ILE A 407 -11.37 -8.50 -2.35
C ILE A 407 -10.50 -8.62 -1.09
N ALA A 408 -10.17 -7.49 -0.48
CA ALA A 408 -9.21 -7.48 0.62
C ALA A 408 -9.74 -8.13 1.91
N THR A 409 -11.06 -8.11 2.10
CA THR A 409 -11.74 -8.74 3.25
C THR A 409 -12.27 -10.14 2.96
N SER A 410 -12.13 -10.64 1.73
CA SER A 410 -12.67 -11.94 1.31
C SER A 410 -14.15 -12.13 1.68
N MET A 411 -14.99 -11.10 1.45
CA MET A 411 -16.41 -11.13 1.81
C MET A 411 -17.31 -11.21 0.56
N PRO A 412 -17.97 -12.36 0.28
CA PRO A 412 -18.86 -12.52 -0.87
C PRO A 412 -20.04 -11.53 -0.89
N SER A 413 -20.61 -11.20 0.27
CA SER A 413 -21.70 -10.24 0.39
C SER A 413 -21.29 -8.82 -0.04
N LEU A 414 -20.05 -8.40 0.27
CA LEU A 414 -19.47 -7.14 -0.20
C LEU A 414 -19.15 -7.21 -1.69
N MET A 415 -18.75 -8.37 -2.21
CA MET A 415 -18.49 -8.57 -3.63
C MET A 415 -19.75 -8.33 -4.46
N LYS A 416 -20.89 -8.88 -4.03
CA LYS A 416 -22.21 -8.61 -4.63
C LYS A 416 -22.48 -7.11 -4.74
N ALA A 417 -22.33 -6.39 -3.62
CA ALA A 417 -22.56 -4.95 -3.56
C ALA A 417 -21.60 -4.16 -4.45
N ALA A 418 -20.33 -4.55 -4.47
CA ALA A 418 -19.32 -3.91 -5.30
C ALA A 418 -19.64 -4.05 -6.79
N LEU A 419 -19.97 -5.25 -7.27
CA LEU A 419 -20.29 -5.48 -8.68
C LEU A 419 -21.58 -4.79 -9.09
N PHE A 420 -22.59 -4.76 -8.21
CA PHE A 420 -23.82 -3.99 -8.45
C PHE A 420 -23.51 -2.50 -8.65
N ASN A 421 -22.66 -1.92 -7.80
CA ASN A 421 -22.28 -0.51 -7.90
C ASN A 421 -21.38 -0.21 -9.11
N LEU A 422 -20.48 -1.13 -9.48
CA LEU A 422 -19.70 -1.01 -10.72
C LEU A 422 -20.59 -1.00 -11.96
N TRP A 423 -21.57 -1.90 -12.02
CA TRP A 423 -22.55 -1.93 -13.11
C TRP A 423 -23.40 -0.64 -13.14
N LYS A 424 -23.95 -0.23 -11.98
CA LYS A 424 -24.80 0.96 -11.86
C LYS A 424 -24.07 2.26 -12.23
N HIS A 425 -22.82 2.41 -11.81
CA HIS A 425 -22.00 3.60 -12.03
C HIS A 425 -20.90 3.38 -13.08
N GLN A 426 -21.14 2.51 -14.06
CA GLN A 426 -20.15 2.14 -15.08
C GLN A 426 -19.58 3.36 -15.83
N ASP A 427 -20.41 4.35 -16.13
CA ASP A 427 -19.99 5.57 -16.85
C ASP A 427 -19.01 6.45 -16.04
N ALA A 428 -18.95 6.24 -14.72
CA ALA A 428 -18.01 6.91 -13.82
C ALA A 428 -16.66 6.17 -13.67
N VAL A 429 -16.54 4.97 -14.24
CA VAL A 429 -15.34 4.12 -14.14
C VAL A 429 -14.61 4.09 -15.48
N LEU A 430 -13.40 4.62 -15.49
CA LEU A 430 -12.50 4.58 -16.64
C LEU A 430 -11.65 3.32 -16.57
N VAL A 431 -11.60 2.56 -17.67
CA VAL A 431 -10.79 1.35 -17.78
C VAL A 431 -9.76 1.50 -18.89
N SER A 432 -8.49 1.32 -18.56
CA SER A 432 -7.37 1.45 -19.50
C SER A 432 -6.65 0.10 -19.64
N PRO A 433 -6.90 -0.70 -20.69
CA PRO A 433 -6.22 -1.99 -20.87
C PRO A 433 -4.72 -1.81 -21.13
N GLN A 434 -3.92 -2.81 -20.73
CA GLN A 434 -2.52 -2.88 -21.13
C GLN A 434 -2.43 -3.30 -22.61
N ARG A 435 -1.39 -2.81 -23.31
CA ARG A 435 -1.10 -3.21 -24.69
C ARG A 435 -0.89 -4.73 -24.74
N GLY A 436 -1.50 -5.40 -25.71
CA GLY A 436 -1.39 -6.86 -25.87
C GLY A 436 -2.09 -7.70 -24.79
N ALA A 437 -2.75 -7.09 -23.81
CA ALA A 437 -3.47 -7.80 -22.76
C ALA A 437 -5.00 -7.80 -23.01
N PRO A 438 -5.73 -8.83 -22.55
CA PRO A 438 -7.18 -8.79 -22.55
C PRO A 438 -7.70 -7.62 -21.70
N HIS A 439 -8.87 -7.11 -22.08
CA HIS A 439 -9.49 -5.98 -21.38
C HIS A 439 -9.78 -6.32 -19.90
N PRO A 440 -9.44 -5.45 -18.92
CA PRO A 440 -9.58 -5.73 -17.48
C PRO A 440 -10.97 -6.22 -17.05
N VAL A 441 -12.01 -5.65 -17.67
CA VAL A 441 -13.41 -6.04 -17.45
C VAL A 441 -13.68 -7.50 -17.85
N ARG A 442 -13.05 -8.02 -18.92
CA ARG A 442 -13.16 -9.45 -19.28
C ARG A 442 -12.45 -10.35 -18.27
N LEU A 443 -11.28 -9.91 -17.81
CA LEU A 443 -10.48 -10.64 -16.82
C LEU A 443 -11.20 -10.73 -15.46
N LEU A 444 -12.06 -9.76 -15.15
CA LEU A 444 -12.86 -9.75 -13.93
C LEU A 444 -13.72 -11.01 -13.81
N SER A 445 -14.25 -11.55 -14.91
CA SER A 445 -15.07 -12.77 -14.85
C SER A 445 -14.29 -14.01 -14.36
N THR A 446 -13.07 -14.19 -14.86
CA THR A 446 -12.17 -15.26 -14.40
C THR A 446 -11.78 -15.03 -12.94
N PHE A 447 -11.41 -13.80 -12.59
CA PHE A 447 -11.04 -13.44 -11.23
C PHE A 447 -12.17 -13.68 -10.22
N ILE A 448 -13.40 -13.27 -10.53
CA ILE A 448 -14.55 -13.45 -9.62
C ILE A 448 -14.89 -14.93 -9.42
N THR A 449 -14.70 -15.76 -10.46
CA THR A 449 -14.86 -17.21 -10.33
C THR A 449 -13.83 -17.79 -9.36
N HIS A 450 -12.54 -17.43 -9.54
CA HIS A 450 -11.46 -17.80 -8.61
C HIS A 450 -11.70 -17.28 -7.19
N PHE A 451 -12.20 -16.06 -7.04
CA PHE A 451 -12.55 -15.48 -5.74
C PHE A 451 -13.61 -16.32 -5.02
N LEU A 452 -14.71 -16.68 -5.70
CA LEU A 452 -15.77 -17.51 -5.11
C LEU A 452 -15.30 -18.95 -4.83
N GLU A 453 -14.35 -19.46 -5.60
CA GLU A 453 -13.70 -20.75 -5.39
C GLU A 453 -12.89 -20.80 -4.09
N VAL A 454 -11.98 -19.84 -3.92
CA VAL A 454 -11.16 -19.73 -2.71
C VAL A 454 -12.01 -19.46 -1.46
N ASN A 455 -13.15 -18.78 -1.61
CA ASN A 455 -14.09 -18.56 -0.50
C ASN A 455 -14.96 -19.77 -0.15
N GLN A 456 -14.95 -20.83 -0.97
CA GLN A 456 -15.77 -22.05 -0.77
C GLN A 456 -17.25 -21.75 -0.46
N VAL A 457 -17.82 -20.73 -1.11
CA VAL A 457 -19.17 -20.21 -0.78
C VAL A 457 -20.26 -21.27 -0.99
N LEU A 458 -20.11 -22.08 -2.04
CA LEU A 458 -21.01 -23.16 -2.43
C LEU A 458 -20.16 -24.28 -3.04
N ASP A 459 -20.73 -25.48 -3.16
CA ASP A 459 -20.12 -26.54 -3.93
C ASP A 459 -19.92 -26.13 -5.40
N LYS A 460 -19.04 -26.86 -6.09
CA LYS A 460 -18.64 -26.51 -7.45
C LYS A 460 -19.82 -26.61 -8.43
N GLU A 461 -20.68 -27.60 -8.31
CA GLU A 461 -21.76 -27.84 -9.28
C GLU A 461 -22.82 -26.75 -9.18
N LEU A 462 -23.29 -26.47 -7.97
CA LEU A 462 -24.26 -25.41 -7.70
C LEU A 462 -23.73 -24.03 -8.10
N ARG A 463 -22.45 -23.74 -7.82
CA ARG A 463 -21.82 -22.49 -8.26
C ARG A 463 -21.79 -22.36 -9.78
N GLU A 464 -21.48 -23.43 -10.49
CA GLU A 464 -21.43 -23.45 -11.96
C GLU A 464 -22.83 -23.26 -12.57
N ASP A 465 -23.87 -23.81 -11.95
CA ASP A 465 -25.26 -23.56 -12.34
C ASP A 465 -25.65 -22.10 -12.16
N LEU A 466 -25.33 -21.52 -11.00
CA LEU A 466 -25.58 -20.11 -10.72
C LEU A 466 -24.79 -19.20 -11.67
N ARG A 467 -23.56 -19.58 -12.04
CA ARG A 467 -22.74 -18.87 -13.04
C ARG A 467 -23.38 -18.90 -14.41
N ALA A 468 -23.86 -20.07 -14.86
CA ALA A 468 -24.50 -20.20 -16.17
C ALA A 468 -25.76 -19.35 -16.26
N ILE A 469 -26.65 -19.45 -15.25
CA ILE A 469 -27.87 -18.64 -15.17
C ILE A 469 -27.54 -17.15 -15.06
N GLY A 470 -26.64 -16.79 -14.15
CA GLY A 470 -26.26 -15.40 -13.92
C GLY A 470 -25.63 -14.74 -15.15
N THR A 471 -24.85 -15.49 -15.93
CA THR A 471 -24.31 -15.04 -17.22
C THR A 471 -25.43 -14.72 -18.20
N THR A 472 -26.36 -15.65 -18.43
CA THR A 472 -27.47 -15.42 -19.37
C THR A 472 -28.34 -14.22 -18.96
N ILE A 473 -28.73 -14.13 -17.68
CA ILE A 473 -29.53 -13.01 -17.16
C ILE A 473 -28.77 -11.69 -17.32
N GLY A 474 -27.52 -11.64 -16.88
CA GLY A 474 -26.70 -10.43 -16.89
C GLY A 474 -26.47 -9.92 -18.31
N THR A 475 -26.19 -10.80 -19.27
CA THR A 475 -25.98 -10.42 -20.67
C THR A 475 -27.25 -9.94 -21.37
N ILE A 476 -28.41 -10.56 -21.10
CA ILE A 476 -29.67 -10.19 -21.77
C ILE A 476 -30.30 -8.95 -21.15
N PHE A 477 -30.30 -8.85 -19.82
CA PHE A 477 -31.04 -7.83 -19.08
C PHE A 477 -30.15 -6.74 -18.47
N TYR A 478 -28.92 -6.54 -18.97
CA TYR A 478 -27.98 -5.55 -18.43
C TYR A 478 -28.49 -4.09 -18.39
N LYS A 479 -29.53 -3.74 -19.16
CA LYS A 479 -30.22 -2.44 -19.11
C LYS A 479 -31.41 -2.41 -18.14
N ASP A 480 -31.91 -3.55 -17.70
CA ASP A 480 -33.09 -3.64 -16.83
C ASP A 480 -32.72 -3.43 -15.36
N VAL A 481 -32.77 -2.16 -14.94
CA VAL A 481 -32.43 -1.77 -13.58
C VAL A 481 -33.37 -2.38 -12.55
N THR A 482 -34.64 -2.58 -12.91
CA THR A 482 -35.64 -3.11 -11.98
C THR A 482 -35.38 -4.58 -11.71
N LEU A 483 -35.10 -5.37 -12.74
CA LEU A 483 -34.83 -6.79 -12.61
C LEU A 483 -33.54 -7.06 -11.83
N ILE A 484 -32.45 -6.37 -12.17
CA ILE A 484 -31.16 -6.54 -11.50
C ILE A 484 -31.26 -6.09 -10.03
N SER A 485 -31.97 -4.99 -9.75
CA SER A 485 -32.23 -4.55 -8.37
C SER A 485 -33.08 -5.55 -7.59
N LYS A 486 -34.04 -6.21 -8.24
CA LYS A 486 -34.85 -7.27 -7.58
C LYS A 486 -33.98 -8.47 -7.20
N LEU A 487 -33.12 -8.94 -8.11
CA LEU A 487 -32.17 -10.02 -7.85
C LEU A 487 -31.16 -9.67 -6.74
N PHE A 488 -30.68 -8.43 -6.73
CA PHE A 488 -29.75 -7.93 -5.70
C PHE A 488 -30.34 -7.96 -4.28
N ASN A 489 -31.65 -7.70 -4.16
CA ASN A 489 -32.37 -7.55 -2.88
C ASN A 489 -33.09 -8.82 -2.41
N VAL A 490 -32.84 -9.98 -3.03
CA VAL A 490 -33.43 -11.24 -2.56
C VAL A 490 -32.94 -11.56 -1.14
N SER A 491 -33.88 -11.80 -0.23
CA SER A 491 -33.63 -12.01 1.21
C SER A 491 -34.29 -13.24 1.81
N SER A 492 -35.09 -13.99 1.05
CA SER A 492 -35.78 -15.20 1.51
C SER A 492 -35.99 -16.20 0.37
N VAL A 493 -36.24 -17.46 0.72
CA VAL A 493 -36.50 -18.55 -0.23
C VAL A 493 -37.68 -18.23 -1.15
N ASN A 494 -38.79 -17.72 -0.60
CA ASN A 494 -39.96 -17.35 -1.40
C ASN A 494 -39.63 -16.18 -2.35
N ALA A 495 -38.93 -15.16 -1.87
CA ALA A 495 -38.51 -14.03 -2.71
C ALA A 495 -37.56 -14.50 -3.84
N PHE A 496 -36.70 -15.47 -3.56
CA PHE A 496 -35.82 -16.09 -4.56
C PHE A 496 -36.63 -16.81 -5.64
N ARG A 497 -37.55 -17.70 -5.24
CA ARG A 497 -38.43 -18.45 -6.16
C ARG A 497 -39.27 -17.51 -7.03
N ASP A 498 -39.89 -16.50 -6.42
CA ASP A 498 -40.70 -15.51 -7.14
C ASP A 498 -39.88 -14.69 -8.13
N THR A 499 -38.65 -14.31 -7.74
CA THR A 499 -37.75 -13.57 -8.62
C THR A 499 -37.27 -14.43 -9.78
N LEU A 500 -36.88 -15.69 -9.51
CA LEU A 500 -36.46 -16.62 -10.54
C LEU A 500 -37.58 -16.95 -11.53
N ASN A 501 -38.82 -17.12 -11.06
CA ASN A 501 -39.99 -17.30 -11.92
C ASN A 501 -40.19 -16.11 -12.89
N VAL A 502 -40.08 -14.88 -12.37
CA VAL A 502 -40.17 -13.67 -13.21
C VAL A 502 -39.04 -13.62 -14.24
N VAL A 503 -37.81 -13.96 -13.83
CA VAL A 503 -36.65 -14.03 -14.73
C VAL A 503 -36.88 -15.06 -15.83
N MET A 504 -37.29 -16.28 -15.47
CA MET A 504 -37.50 -17.38 -16.43
C MET A 504 -38.59 -17.06 -17.43
N PHE A 505 -39.71 -16.46 -16.98
CA PHE A 505 -40.76 -16.00 -17.87
C PHE A 505 -40.27 -14.94 -18.87
N ARG A 506 -39.42 -14.01 -18.42
CA ARG A 506 -38.82 -12.98 -19.29
C ARG A 506 -37.80 -13.57 -20.26
N LEU A 507 -36.98 -14.52 -19.82
CA LEU A 507 -36.05 -15.26 -20.69
C LEU A 507 -36.80 -16.05 -21.76
N TYR A 508 -37.90 -16.71 -21.41
CA TYR A 508 -38.77 -17.39 -22.37
C TYR A 508 -39.29 -16.43 -23.43
N LYS A 509 -39.86 -15.28 -23.02
CA LYS A 509 -40.30 -14.24 -23.96
C LYS A 509 -39.19 -13.74 -24.88
N PHE A 510 -37.98 -13.55 -24.34
CA PHE A 510 -36.82 -13.16 -25.14
C PHE A 510 -36.44 -14.24 -26.17
N SER A 511 -36.46 -15.51 -25.77
CA SER A 511 -36.13 -16.65 -26.64
C SER A 511 -37.11 -16.85 -27.80
N THR A 512 -38.34 -16.34 -27.66
CA THR A 512 -39.36 -16.35 -28.73
C THR A 512 -39.32 -15.11 -29.64
N GLY A 513 -38.45 -14.13 -29.36
CA GLY A 513 -38.31 -12.89 -30.12
C GLY A 513 -37.19 -12.93 -31.18
N GLU A 514 -37.10 -11.88 -31.99
CA GLU A 514 -36.11 -11.77 -33.08
C GLU A 514 -34.65 -11.74 -32.57
N ASP A 515 -34.42 -11.26 -31.35
CA ASP A 515 -33.12 -11.18 -30.68
C ASP A 515 -32.65 -12.50 -30.02
N ALA A 516 -33.39 -13.60 -30.18
CA ALA A 516 -33.10 -14.89 -29.53
C ALA A 516 -31.67 -15.42 -29.77
N LYS A 517 -31.02 -15.02 -30.87
CA LYS A 517 -29.62 -15.38 -31.20
C LYS A 517 -28.60 -14.87 -30.17
N LYS A 518 -28.96 -13.89 -29.34
CA LYS A 518 -28.10 -13.33 -28.27
C LYS A 518 -28.13 -14.14 -26.97
N ALA A 519 -29.01 -15.13 -26.86
CA ALA A 519 -29.18 -15.92 -25.64
C ALA A 519 -28.36 -17.22 -25.67
N VAL A 520 -27.62 -17.47 -24.58
CA VAL A 520 -27.14 -18.82 -24.28
C VAL A 520 -28.27 -19.54 -23.54
N PRO A 521 -28.84 -20.64 -24.10
CA PRO A 521 -29.95 -21.33 -23.47
C PRO A 521 -29.54 -21.92 -22.12
N VAL A 522 -30.26 -21.56 -21.08
CA VAL A 522 -30.14 -22.18 -19.75
C VAL A 522 -30.85 -23.52 -19.80
N LYS A 523 -30.14 -24.61 -19.47
CA LYS A 523 -30.74 -25.95 -19.38
C LYS A 523 -31.66 -26.02 -18.15
N GLN A 524 -32.86 -26.58 -18.33
CA GLN A 524 -33.84 -26.76 -17.26
C GLN A 524 -33.27 -27.50 -16.05
N GLU A 525 -32.46 -28.53 -16.29
CA GLU A 525 -31.78 -29.33 -15.26
C GLU A 525 -31.01 -28.49 -14.24
N ARG A 526 -30.37 -27.39 -14.68
CA ARG A 526 -29.61 -26.49 -13.80
C ARG A 526 -30.52 -25.68 -12.88
N ILE A 527 -31.69 -25.28 -13.39
CA ILE A 527 -32.69 -24.55 -12.61
C ILE A 527 -33.30 -25.47 -11.57
N ASP A 528 -33.64 -26.69 -11.96
CA ASP A 528 -34.19 -27.69 -11.07
C ASP A 528 -33.19 -28.03 -9.96
N HIS A 529 -31.92 -28.20 -10.30
CA HIS A 529 -30.86 -28.41 -9.31
C HIS A 529 -30.75 -27.26 -8.29
N ILE A 530 -30.69 -26.00 -8.75
CA ILE A 530 -30.67 -24.82 -7.84
C ILE A 530 -31.90 -24.79 -6.92
N LEU A 531 -33.09 -25.08 -7.45
CA LEU A 531 -34.32 -25.06 -6.66
C LEU A 531 -34.41 -26.20 -5.65
N ASN A 532 -33.83 -27.35 -5.96
CA ASN A 532 -33.74 -28.51 -5.07
C ASN A 532 -32.75 -28.28 -3.93
N GLU A 533 -31.61 -27.64 -4.22
CA GLU A 533 -30.60 -27.29 -3.22
C GLU A 533 -30.99 -26.07 -2.36
N LEU A 534 -32.01 -25.30 -2.75
CA LEU A 534 -32.41 -24.09 -2.06
C LEU A 534 -33.09 -24.39 -0.70
N THR A 535 -32.43 -24.00 0.38
CA THR A 535 -32.92 -24.09 1.76
C THR A 535 -32.84 -22.73 2.47
N ASP A 536 -33.51 -22.58 3.62
CA ASP A 536 -33.38 -21.37 4.44
C ASP A 536 -31.94 -21.13 4.91
N GLY A 537 -31.15 -22.20 5.06
CA GLY A 537 -29.75 -22.14 5.52
C GLY A 537 -28.76 -21.59 4.49
N ASN A 538 -28.97 -21.89 3.19
CA ASN A 538 -28.06 -21.48 2.11
C ASN A 538 -28.66 -20.46 1.14
N CYS A 539 -29.94 -20.06 1.30
CA CYS A 539 -30.62 -19.12 0.42
C CYS A 539 -29.84 -17.82 0.23
N LYS A 540 -29.21 -17.30 1.30
CA LYS A 540 -28.41 -16.08 1.24
C LYS A 540 -27.21 -16.25 0.31
N GLU A 541 -26.46 -17.33 0.46
CA GLU A 541 -25.26 -17.62 -0.34
C GLU A 541 -25.59 -17.85 -1.81
N ILE A 542 -26.67 -18.60 -2.09
CA ILE A 542 -27.20 -18.81 -3.44
C ILE A 542 -27.62 -17.47 -4.06
N ALA A 543 -28.40 -16.65 -3.35
CA ALA A 543 -28.85 -15.36 -3.83
C ALA A 543 -27.68 -14.39 -4.09
N GLU A 544 -26.71 -14.35 -3.17
CA GLU A 544 -25.52 -13.50 -3.31
C GLU A 544 -24.64 -13.93 -4.47
N THR A 545 -24.44 -15.24 -4.65
CA THR A 545 -23.66 -15.80 -5.76
C THR A 545 -24.33 -15.54 -7.10
N LEU A 546 -25.65 -15.77 -7.23
CA LEU A 546 -26.39 -15.47 -8.44
C LEU A 546 -26.30 -13.97 -8.78
N SER A 547 -26.58 -13.10 -7.80
CA SER A 547 -26.53 -11.65 -8.01
C SER A 547 -25.13 -11.18 -8.40
N THR A 548 -24.07 -11.80 -7.86
CA THR A 548 -22.67 -11.50 -8.22
C THR A 548 -22.45 -11.77 -9.70
N TYR A 549 -22.81 -12.95 -10.21
CA TYR A 549 -22.66 -13.28 -11.63
C TYR A 549 -23.57 -12.43 -12.54
N VAL A 550 -24.80 -12.13 -12.12
CA VAL A 550 -25.70 -11.24 -12.87
C VAL A 550 -25.09 -9.85 -13.03
N CYS A 551 -24.65 -9.23 -11.92
CA CYS A 551 -24.09 -7.88 -11.94
C CYS A 551 -22.77 -7.82 -12.73
N LEU A 552 -21.91 -8.83 -12.59
CA LEU A 552 -20.67 -8.94 -13.37
C LEU A 552 -20.94 -8.96 -14.88
N ASN A 553 -21.84 -9.84 -15.32
CA ASN A 553 -22.12 -9.99 -16.74
C ASN A 553 -22.90 -8.81 -17.30
N ALA A 554 -23.76 -8.18 -16.49
CA ALA A 554 -24.41 -6.93 -16.84
C ALA A 554 -23.39 -5.78 -17.00
N TYR A 555 -22.40 -5.68 -16.10
CA TYR A 555 -21.30 -4.73 -16.23
C TYR A 555 -20.49 -4.97 -17.51
N ASN A 556 -20.10 -6.22 -17.78
CA ASN A 556 -19.39 -6.58 -19.01
C ASN A 556 -20.18 -6.18 -20.26
N ALA A 557 -21.45 -6.57 -20.35
CA ALA A 557 -22.30 -6.25 -21.50
C ALA A 557 -22.42 -4.74 -21.72
N LYS A 558 -22.65 -3.96 -20.65
CA LYS A 558 -22.77 -2.50 -20.73
C LYS A 558 -21.46 -1.84 -21.21
N VAL A 559 -20.31 -2.28 -20.70
CA VAL A 559 -18.99 -1.76 -21.12
C VAL A 559 -18.73 -2.02 -22.61
N PHE A 560 -19.05 -3.21 -23.12
CA PHE A 560 -18.74 -3.55 -24.52
C PHE A 560 -19.80 -3.09 -25.52
N GLU A 561 -21.05 -2.89 -25.12
CA GLU A 561 -22.05 -2.25 -25.99
C GLU A 561 -21.80 -0.73 -26.13
N SER A 562 -21.44 -0.03 -25.05
CA SER A 562 -21.15 1.41 -25.10
C SER A 562 -20.02 1.80 -26.07
N LYS A 563 -19.19 0.82 -26.47
CA LYS A 563 -18.13 0.97 -27.49
C LYS A 563 -18.58 0.66 -28.92
N SER A 564 -19.64 -0.10 -29.14
CA SER A 564 -20.17 -0.34 -30.50
C SER A 564 -20.97 0.85 -31.04
N ASP A 565 -21.55 1.66 -30.16
CA ASP A 565 -22.34 2.85 -30.55
C ASP A 565 -21.49 4.11 -30.77
N ASN A 566 -20.25 4.13 -30.28
CA ASN A 566 -19.26 5.18 -30.54
C ASN A 566 -18.21 4.66 -31.53
N GLY A 567 -18.52 4.66 -32.82
CA GLY A 567 -17.60 4.17 -33.85
C GLY A 567 -16.22 4.84 -33.79
N GLY A 568 -15.16 4.03 -33.82
CA GLY A 568 -13.80 4.45 -34.21
C GLY A 568 -12.67 4.10 -33.23
N ASN A 569 -11.86 3.12 -33.65
CA ASN A 569 -10.53 2.66 -33.17
C ASN A 569 -10.42 1.93 -31.82
#